data_AF-A0AAY5JYE1-F1
#
_entry.id   AF-A0AAY5JYE1-F1
#
_cell.length_a   1.000
_cell.length_b   1.000
_cell.length_c   1.000
_cell.angle_alpha   90.00
_cell.angle_beta   90.00
_cell.angle_gamma   90.00
#
_symmetry.space_group_name_H-M   'P 1'
#
loop_
_entity.id
_entity.type
_entity.pdbx_description
1 polymer ?
#
loop_
_entity_poly.entity_id
_entity_poly.type
_entity_poly.pdbx_seq_one_letter_code
_entity_poly.pdbx_strand_id
1 'polypeptide(L)'
;MAFSGKYELDCQENYEEFLEALGFSNAKTDFKVITEVIQEGDNFTWSQIIPNWTWSNKFTIGKECELEDMKRSKFMATATMEEGKISVPFPQYHFTAEISGEKLIITCTIPGEKGVTMKRINKRI
;
A
#
# COMPACT_ATOMS: atom_id res chain seq x y z
N MET A 1 5.93 -11.00 14.25
CA MET A 1 4.99 -9.99 13.75
C MET A 1 4.62 -10.38 12.33
N ALA A 2 3.33 -10.41 11.99
CA ALA A 2 2.85 -11.05 10.76
C ALA A 2 3.32 -10.32 9.49
N PHE A 3 3.43 -8.99 9.56
CA PHE A 3 3.78 -8.17 8.41
C PHE A 3 5.29 -7.97 8.22
N SER A 4 6.12 -8.14 9.26
CA SER A 4 7.55 -7.79 9.17
C SER A 4 8.30 -8.62 8.13
N GLY A 5 8.85 -7.96 7.12
CA GLY A 5 9.60 -8.60 6.04
C GLY A 5 9.73 -7.74 4.80
N LYS A 6 10.47 -8.27 3.82
CA LYS A 6 10.54 -7.73 2.46
C LYS A 6 9.66 -8.58 1.55
N TYR A 7 8.92 -7.93 0.68
CA TYR A 7 8.04 -8.57 -0.27
C TYR A 7 8.30 -8.00 -1.66
N GLU A 8 8.48 -8.86 -2.65
CA GLU A 8 8.56 -8.48 -4.05
C GLU A 8 7.19 -8.64 -4.71
N LEU A 9 6.81 -7.67 -5.54
CA LEU A 9 5.61 -7.74 -6.34
C LEU A 9 5.65 -8.98 -7.26
N ASP A 10 4.68 -9.88 -7.06
CA ASP A 10 4.55 -11.10 -7.86
C ASP A 10 3.51 -10.92 -8.96
N CYS A 11 2.33 -10.40 -8.60
CA CYS A 11 1.21 -10.20 -9.51
C CYS A 11 0.44 -8.93 -9.13
N GLN A 12 -0.15 -8.27 -10.13
CA GLN A 12 -1.06 -7.15 -9.91
C GLN A 12 -2.24 -7.19 -10.88
N GLU A 13 -3.41 -6.83 -10.40
CA GLU A 13 -4.69 -6.84 -11.11
C GLU A 13 -5.24 -5.40 -11.14
N ASN A 14 -5.83 -5.00 -12.28
CA ASN A 14 -6.47 -3.69 -12.49
C ASN A 14 -5.56 -2.47 -12.23
N TYR A 15 -4.23 -2.66 -12.33
CA TYR A 15 -3.25 -1.59 -12.09
C TYR A 15 -3.38 -0.43 -13.08
N GLU A 16 -3.57 -0.73 -14.37
CA GLU A 16 -3.67 0.30 -15.42
C GLU A 16 -4.94 1.14 -15.25
N GLU A 17 -6.09 0.50 -15.04
CA GLU A 17 -7.36 1.17 -14.78
C GLU A 17 -7.29 2.04 -13.51
N PHE A 18 -6.62 1.54 -12.46
CA PHE A 18 -6.46 2.28 -11.21
C PHE A 18 -5.56 3.50 -11.40
N LEU A 19 -4.45 3.37 -12.11
CA LEU A 19 -3.59 4.51 -12.43
C LEU A 19 -4.31 5.55 -13.30
N GLU A 20 -5.09 5.10 -14.28
CA GLU A 20 -5.89 5.99 -15.13
C GLU A 20 -6.94 6.75 -14.31
N ALA A 21 -7.66 6.06 -13.42
CA ALA A 21 -8.63 6.68 -12.52
C ALA A 21 -7.99 7.68 -11.55
N LEU A 22 -6.73 7.48 -11.15
CA LEU A 22 -5.96 8.44 -10.33
C LEU A 22 -5.29 9.57 -11.14
N GLY A 23 -5.44 9.57 -12.46
CA GLY A 23 -4.75 10.49 -13.37
C GLY A 23 -3.23 10.35 -13.28
N PHE A 24 -2.72 9.15 -12.99
CA PHE A 24 -1.31 8.85 -12.73
C PHE A 24 -0.75 7.75 -13.66
N SER A 25 -1.27 7.67 -14.88
CA SER A 25 -0.87 6.69 -15.91
C SER A 25 0.63 6.71 -16.22
N ASN A 26 1.29 7.85 -15.98
CA ASN A 26 2.72 8.04 -16.24
C ASN A 26 3.65 7.31 -15.23
N ALA A 27 3.10 6.79 -14.13
CA ALA A 27 3.86 6.06 -13.11
C ALA A 27 3.78 4.54 -13.26
N LYS A 28 3.32 4.06 -14.43
CA LYS A 28 3.34 2.65 -14.77
C LYS A 28 4.76 2.12 -14.59
N THR A 29 4.92 1.19 -13.67
CA THR A 29 6.20 0.59 -13.34
C THR A 29 6.24 -0.87 -13.77
N ASP A 30 7.30 -1.22 -14.49
CA ASP A 30 7.58 -2.59 -14.90
C ASP A 30 8.07 -3.40 -13.68
N PHE A 31 7.09 -4.03 -13.04
CA PHE A 31 7.13 -5.30 -12.28
C PHE A 31 8.04 -5.43 -11.06
N LYS A 32 8.98 -4.52 -10.76
CA LYS A 32 9.89 -4.64 -9.61
C LYS A 32 9.58 -3.63 -8.51
N VAL A 33 8.50 -3.86 -7.78
CA VAL A 33 8.20 -3.10 -6.55
C VAL A 33 8.55 -3.99 -5.36
N ILE A 34 9.50 -3.54 -4.55
CA ILE A 34 9.81 -4.17 -3.27
C ILE A 34 9.07 -3.40 -2.17
N THR A 35 8.26 -4.09 -1.39
CA THR A 35 7.60 -3.55 -0.22
C THR A 35 8.31 -4.08 1.01
N GLU A 36 8.93 -3.20 1.79
CA GLU A 36 9.51 -3.54 3.08
C GLU A 36 8.60 -3.05 4.19
N VAL A 37 8.21 -3.94 5.09
CA VAL A 37 7.38 -3.61 6.24
C VAL A 37 8.15 -3.95 7.50
N ILE A 38 8.25 -2.99 8.40
CA ILE A 38 8.79 -3.16 9.75
C ILE A 38 7.63 -2.89 10.71
N GLN A 39 7.16 -3.96 11.35
CA GLN A 39 6.18 -3.87 12.43
C GLN A 39 6.90 -3.90 13.78
N GLU A 40 6.54 -2.99 14.67
CA GLU A 40 6.99 -2.86 16.06
C GLU A 40 5.78 -2.62 16.98
N GLY A 41 5.06 -3.70 17.31
CA GLY A 41 3.79 -3.63 18.03
C GLY A 41 2.73 -2.99 17.13
N ASP A 42 2.23 -1.83 17.56
CA ASP A 42 1.27 -1.01 16.81
C ASP A 42 1.95 -0.01 15.86
N ASN A 43 3.28 0.10 15.88
CA ASN A 43 4.02 0.99 14.99
C ASN A 43 4.43 0.23 13.73
N PHE A 44 4.23 0.86 12.58
CA PHE A 44 4.54 0.32 11.28
C PHE A 44 5.40 1.31 10.52
N THR A 45 6.49 0.82 9.94
CA THR A 45 7.23 1.50 8.88
C THR A 45 7.00 0.75 7.60
N TRP A 46 6.35 1.39 6.64
CA TRP A 46 6.01 0.84 5.34
C TRP A 46 6.82 1.55 4.26
N SER A 47 7.77 0.84 3.67
CA SER A 47 8.65 1.37 2.64
C SER A 47 8.35 0.72 1.30
N GLN A 48 8.10 1.54 0.28
CA GLN A 48 8.00 1.07 -1.09
C GLN A 48 9.27 1.47 -1.84
N ILE A 49 9.95 0.47 -2.38
CA ILE A 49 11.24 0.56 -3.05
C ILE A 49 10.99 0.17 -4.50
N ILE A 50 11.08 1.15 -5.39
CA ILE A 50 10.95 1.02 -6.83
C ILE A 50 12.29 1.45 -7.45
N PRO A 51 12.74 0.86 -8.56
CA PRO A 51 13.88 1.35 -9.31
C PRO A 51 13.74 2.87 -9.56
N ASN A 52 14.70 3.65 -9.06
CA ASN A 52 14.75 5.12 -9.11
C ASN A 52 13.77 5.88 -8.18
N TRP A 53 12.99 5.19 -7.35
CA TRP A 53 12.03 5.85 -6.48
C TRP A 53 11.73 5.04 -5.21
N THR A 54 12.08 5.60 -4.04
CA THR A 54 11.80 4.97 -2.74
C THR A 54 11.12 5.98 -1.83
N TRP A 55 10.07 5.55 -1.14
CA TRP A 55 9.41 6.34 -0.09
C TRP A 55 9.03 5.45 1.07
N SER A 56 8.91 6.06 2.26
CA SER A 56 8.64 5.35 3.50
C SER A 56 7.61 6.11 4.32
N ASN A 57 6.62 5.37 4.83
CA ASN A 57 5.53 5.86 5.64
C ASN A 57 5.61 5.25 7.02
N LYS A 58 5.59 6.10 8.05
CA LYS A 58 5.59 5.66 9.44
C LYS A 58 4.24 6.00 10.06
N PHE A 59 3.55 4.98 10.55
CA PHE A 59 2.25 5.16 11.18
C PHE A 59 2.07 4.25 12.38
N THR A 60 1.24 4.68 13.31
CA THR A 60 0.83 3.88 14.46
C THR A 60 -0.66 3.56 14.32
N ILE A 61 -1.03 2.29 14.52
CA ILE A 61 -2.43 1.86 14.46
C ILE A 61 -3.25 2.62 15.52
N GLY A 62 -4.41 3.13 15.10
CA GLY A 62 -5.32 3.89 15.95
C GLY A 62 -4.90 5.34 16.23
N LYS A 63 -3.81 5.83 15.62
CA LYS A 63 -3.37 7.22 15.73
C LYS A 63 -3.32 7.90 14.37
N GLU A 64 -3.71 9.17 14.35
CA GLU A 64 -3.54 10.01 13.18
C GLU A 64 -2.05 10.27 12.94
N CYS A 65 -1.57 9.97 11.74
CA CYS A 65 -0.18 10.10 11.33
C CYS A 65 -0.09 10.84 9.99
N GLU A 66 1.02 11.57 9.79
CA GLU A 66 1.35 12.14 8.49
C GLU A 66 1.88 11.04 7.57
N LEU A 67 1.19 10.81 6.45
CA LEU A 67 1.55 9.87 5.41
C LEU A 67 1.86 10.61 4.11
N GLU A 68 2.71 10.01 3.28
CA GLU A 68 3.09 10.46 1.95
C GLU A 68 2.55 9.51 0.89
N ASP A 69 1.89 10.06 -0.13
CA ASP A 69 1.42 9.29 -1.29
C ASP A 69 2.51 9.15 -2.37
N MET A 70 2.21 8.38 -3.43
CA MET A 70 3.12 8.20 -4.57
C MET A 70 3.47 9.52 -5.30
N LYS A 71 2.72 10.60 -5.10
CA LYS A 71 2.95 11.94 -5.66
C LYS A 71 3.83 12.80 -4.74
N ARG A 72 4.38 12.25 -3.64
CA ARG A 72 5.06 12.96 -2.54
C ARG A 72 4.19 14.00 -1.84
N SER A 73 2.87 13.85 -1.95
CA SER A 73 1.93 14.70 -1.23
C SER A 73 1.69 14.12 0.15
N LYS A 74 1.86 14.97 1.16
CA LYS A 74 1.64 14.64 2.56
C LYS A 74 0.17 14.84 2.93
N PHE A 75 -0.39 13.92 3.70
CA PHE A 75 -1.75 13.98 4.19
C PHE A 75 -1.83 13.31 5.57
N MET A 76 -2.84 13.69 6.36
CA MET A 76 -3.09 13.07 7.65
C MET A 76 -4.09 11.93 7.48
N ALA A 77 -3.78 10.76 8.03
CA ALA A 77 -4.69 9.63 8.06
C ALA A 77 -4.46 8.76 9.30
N THR A 78 -5.52 8.06 9.70
CA THR A 78 -5.49 7.12 10.81
C THR A 78 -5.52 5.70 10.25
N ALA A 79 -4.42 4.96 10.44
CA ALA A 79 -4.37 3.55 10.09
C ALA A 79 -5.12 2.73 11.15
N THR A 80 -5.97 1.81 10.71
CA THR A 80 -6.66 0.86 11.59
C THR A 80 -6.22 -0.57 11.25
N MET A 81 -6.39 -1.47 12.21
CA MET A 81 -6.11 -2.89 12.02
C MET A 81 -7.26 -3.72 12.61
N GLU A 82 -7.93 -4.49 11.76
CA GLU A 82 -9.07 -5.33 12.13
C GLU A 82 -8.82 -6.75 11.62
N GLU A 83 -8.96 -7.77 12.47
CA GLU A 83 -8.76 -9.18 12.11
C GLU A 83 -7.43 -9.51 11.40
N GLY A 84 -6.37 -8.73 11.65
CA GLY A 84 -5.08 -8.91 11.00
C GLY A 84 -4.95 -8.18 9.65
N LYS A 85 -5.93 -7.39 9.26
CA LYS A 85 -5.95 -6.55 8.05
C LYS A 85 -5.77 -5.09 8.42
N ILE A 86 -4.78 -4.45 7.80
CA ILE A 86 -4.52 -3.02 7.92
C ILE A 86 -5.44 -2.28 6.94
N SER A 87 -6.03 -1.18 7.37
CA SER A 87 -6.83 -0.27 6.55
C SER A 87 -6.33 1.16 6.76
N VAL A 88 -6.11 1.88 5.66
CA VAL A 88 -5.65 3.27 5.67
C VAL A 88 -6.49 4.05 4.67
N PRO A 89 -7.29 5.03 5.11
CA PRO A 89 -8.04 5.90 4.21
C PRO A 89 -7.10 6.93 3.59
N PHE A 90 -6.77 6.78 2.31
CA PHE A 90 -6.10 7.84 1.55
C PHE A 90 -7.16 8.80 0.98
N PRO A 91 -6.79 10.06 0.65
CA PRO A 91 -7.74 11.04 0.11
C PRO A 91 -8.40 10.61 -1.21
N GLN A 92 -7.67 9.84 -2.03
CA GLN A 92 -8.10 9.42 -3.37
C GLN A 92 -8.56 7.95 -3.42
N TYR A 93 -8.20 7.12 -2.44
CA TYR A 93 -8.50 5.68 -2.43
C TYR A 93 -8.44 5.11 -1.01
N HIS A 94 -9.01 3.93 -0.80
CA HIS A 94 -8.85 3.17 0.43
C HIS A 94 -7.76 2.14 0.25
N PHE A 95 -6.71 2.22 1.04
CA PHE A 95 -5.63 1.25 1.06
C PHE A 95 -5.94 0.19 2.10
N THR A 96 -5.81 -1.08 1.75
CA THR A 96 -5.86 -2.19 2.71
C THR A 96 -4.74 -3.18 2.45
N ALA A 97 -4.24 -3.80 3.51
CA ALA A 97 -3.18 -4.79 3.42
C ALA A 97 -3.42 -5.95 4.40
N GLU A 98 -3.22 -7.17 3.94
CA GLU A 98 -3.39 -8.39 4.73
C GLU A 98 -2.35 -9.43 4.35
N ILE A 99 -1.97 -10.26 5.32
CA ILE A 99 -1.07 -11.40 5.10
C ILE A 99 -1.94 -12.64 4.86
N SER A 100 -1.76 -13.27 3.71
CA SER A 100 -2.41 -14.53 3.35
C SER A 100 -1.35 -15.59 3.10
N GLY A 101 -1.15 -16.46 4.11
CA GLY A 101 -0.02 -17.40 4.14
C GLY A 101 1.32 -16.66 4.19
N GLU A 102 2.14 -16.83 3.16
CA GLU A 102 3.46 -16.16 3.03
C GLU A 102 3.43 -14.97 2.04
N LYS A 103 2.23 -14.54 1.64
CA LYS A 103 2.03 -13.47 0.67
C LYS A 103 1.41 -12.25 1.32
N LEU A 104 1.91 -11.07 0.96
CA LEU A 104 1.32 -9.79 1.30
C LEU A 104 0.36 -9.36 0.19
N ILE A 105 -0.92 -9.33 0.52
CA ILE A 105 -1.99 -8.88 -0.38
C ILE A 105 -2.29 -7.42 -0.05
N ILE A 106 -2.09 -6.54 -1.02
CA ILE A 106 -2.42 -5.12 -0.94
C ILE A 106 -3.60 -4.87 -1.86
N THR A 107 -4.64 -4.22 -1.36
CA THR A 107 -5.82 -3.86 -2.16
C THR A 107 -6.07 -2.36 -2.01
N CYS A 108 -6.10 -1.65 -3.14
CA CYS A 108 -6.42 -0.23 -3.19
C CYS A 108 -7.74 -0.03 -3.94
N THR A 109 -8.74 0.55 -3.29
CA THR A 109 -10.07 0.74 -3.87
C THR A 109 -10.39 2.22 -3.97
N ILE A 110 -10.68 2.71 -5.18
CA ILE A 110 -11.18 4.05 -5.41
C ILE A 110 -12.70 4.02 -5.19
N PRO A 111 -13.25 4.78 -4.23
CA PRO A 111 -14.70 4.87 -4.05
C PRO A 111 -15.36 5.69 -5.18
N GLY A 112 -16.53 5.27 -5.66
CA GLY A 112 -17.32 5.99 -6.66
C GLY A 112 -18.12 5.08 -7.61
N GLU A 113 -18.94 5.66 -8.49
CA GLU A 113 -19.77 4.91 -9.47
C GLU A 113 -18.95 4.10 -10.48
N LYS A 114 -17.71 4.51 -10.75
CA LYS A 114 -16.70 3.76 -11.52
C LYS A 114 -15.56 3.26 -10.61
N GLY A 115 -15.89 2.83 -9.40
CA GLY A 115 -14.89 2.44 -8.41
C GLY A 115 -13.96 1.35 -8.94
N VAL A 116 -12.67 1.65 -9.02
CA VAL A 116 -11.64 0.69 -9.46
C VAL A 116 -10.97 0.10 -8.23
N THR A 117 -10.84 -1.22 -8.21
CA THR A 117 -10.08 -1.93 -7.18
C THR A 117 -8.83 -2.54 -7.79
N MET A 118 -7.68 -2.02 -7.41
CA MET A 118 -6.38 -2.62 -7.71
C MET A 118 -6.03 -3.63 -6.63
N LYS A 119 -5.54 -4.80 -7.04
CA LYS A 119 -4.99 -5.80 -6.12
C LYS A 119 -3.54 -6.10 -6.48
N ARG A 120 -2.69 -6.20 -5.47
CA ARG A 120 -1.27 -6.57 -5.61
C ARG A 120 -0.95 -7.71 -4.67
N ILE A 121 -0.34 -8.74 -5.22
CA ILE A 121 0.12 -9.91 -4.50
C ILE A 121 1.63 -9.82 -4.48
N ASN A 122 2.21 -9.75 -3.29
CA ASN A 122 3.65 -9.66 -3.09
C ASN A 122 4.13 -10.92 -2.38
N LYS A 123 5.16 -11.57 -2.91
CA LYS A 123 5.79 -12.74 -2.30
C LYS A 123 6.91 -12.29 -1.38
N ARG A 124 7.03 -12.92 -0.22
CA ARG A 124 8.14 -12.67 0.70
C ARG A 124 9.47 -13.09 0.04
N ILE A 125 10.51 -12.26 0.23
CA ILE A 125 11.90 -12.51 -0.22
C ILE A 125 12.87 -12.54 0.96
#